data_AF-A0A6A3SW86-F1
#
_entry.id   AF-A0A6A3SW86-F1
#
_cell.length_a   1.000
_cell.length_b   1.000
_cell.length_c   1.000
_cell.angle_alpha   90.00
_cell.angle_beta   90.00
_cell.angle_gamma   90.00
#
_symmetry.space_group_name_H-M   'P 1'
#
loop_
_entity.id
_entity.type
_entity.pdbx_description
1 polymer ?
#
loop_
_entity_poly.entity_id
_entity_poly.type
_entity_poly.pdbx_seq_one_letter_code
_entity_poly.pdbx_strand_id
1 'polypeptide(L)'
;TTLADGFSEIGDTIKDLLVSVINVVGIFGDSVDLVYDAQLDQWGITTKQDDETLQQYLDRVFSSSIFDSGFKDVSIWSLSVAGAKEESTWVETLSDIYYYSYATEDTSSTYNLKLQKISYPNVLTMLLPLDVLSIFLGSRYAPDTLGLSTDWQPNDGAVNTISMNQDYVGDLVEFDGVSEIGKWNQMTQLSGLDHLAVTGVTLLYQVLGIYEAHMELLYSLPVGSSSSRRLVTANSTVTAKLNSAIASLNMATASIQTQEDLETLYENPINTYAENYCANMLNTTLVNDTIATANATVEAATNTSINTDVSSTRMLRG
;
A
#
# COMPACT_ATOMS: atom_id res chain seq x y z
N THR A 1 -9.92 -0.18 -1.24
CA THR A 1 -9.03 0.45 -0.26
C THR A 1 -9.69 1.65 0.36
N THR A 2 -9.68 1.74 1.68
CA THR A 2 -10.32 2.85 2.42
C THR A 2 -9.66 4.19 2.13
N LEU A 3 -8.42 4.20 1.63
CA LEU A 3 -7.75 5.39 1.13
C LEU A 3 -8.49 6.03 -0.05
N ALA A 4 -8.96 5.22 -1.00
CA ALA A 4 -9.71 5.71 -2.15
C ALA A 4 -11.12 6.19 -1.74
N ASP A 5 -11.77 5.50 -0.80
CA ASP A 5 -13.04 5.97 -0.20
C ASP A 5 -12.87 7.31 0.52
N GLY A 6 -11.70 7.53 1.14
CA GLY A 6 -11.33 8.76 1.83
C GLY A 6 -10.73 9.85 0.95
N PHE A 7 -10.62 9.66 -0.38
CA PHE A 7 -9.87 10.55 -1.24
C PHE A 7 -10.37 12.01 -1.16
N SER A 8 -11.68 12.22 -1.13
CA SER A 8 -12.29 13.55 -0.97
C SER A 8 -12.09 14.17 0.41
N GLU A 9 -11.91 13.35 1.45
CA GLU A 9 -11.69 13.81 2.83
C GLU A 9 -10.25 14.29 3.04
N ILE A 10 -9.30 13.69 2.32
CA ILE A 10 -7.87 14.00 2.43
C ILE A 10 -7.45 15.06 1.38
N GLY A 11 -8.19 15.20 0.29
CA GLY A 11 -8.13 16.35 -0.63
C GLY A 11 -6.73 16.62 -1.20
N ASP A 12 -6.30 17.87 -1.16
CA ASP A 12 -5.01 18.31 -1.73
C ASP A 12 -3.80 17.62 -1.07
N THR A 13 -3.92 17.16 0.18
CA THR A 13 -2.86 16.40 0.85
C THR A 13 -2.51 15.11 0.12
N ILE A 14 -3.47 14.41 -0.52
CA ILE A 14 -3.14 13.23 -1.33
C ILE A 14 -2.28 13.59 -2.54
N LYS A 15 -2.51 14.76 -3.16
CA LYS A 15 -1.73 15.19 -4.34
C LYS A 15 -0.28 15.47 -3.96
N ASP A 16 -0.07 16.14 -2.84
CA ASP A 16 1.27 16.45 -2.33
C ASP A 16 2.01 15.17 -1.90
N LEU A 17 1.30 14.22 -1.30
CA LEU A 17 1.84 12.90 -0.96
C LEU A 17 2.15 12.08 -2.21
N LEU A 18 1.31 12.16 -3.24
CA LEU A 18 1.57 11.52 -4.53
C LEU A 18 2.83 12.09 -5.19
N VAL A 19 3.01 13.42 -5.19
CA VAL A 19 4.27 14.05 -5.62
C VAL A 19 5.46 13.52 -4.82
N SER A 20 5.31 13.41 -3.50
CA SER A 20 6.37 12.93 -2.62
C SER A 20 6.75 11.48 -2.92
N VAL A 21 5.77 10.61 -3.13
CA VAL A 21 5.96 9.21 -3.55
C VAL A 21 6.63 9.15 -4.92
N ILE A 22 6.16 9.92 -5.89
CA ILE A 22 6.73 9.97 -7.25
C ILE A 22 8.18 10.44 -7.20
N ASN A 23 8.49 11.45 -6.38
CA ASN A 23 9.86 11.93 -6.19
C ASN A 23 10.74 10.86 -5.56
N VAL A 24 10.25 10.14 -4.54
CA VAL A 24 10.99 9.01 -3.94
C VAL A 24 11.33 7.97 -5.01
N VAL A 25 10.37 7.54 -5.82
CA VAL A 25 10.61 6.59 -6.92
C VAL A 25 11.56 7.17 -7.98
N GLY A 26 11.40 8.43 -8.35
CA GLY A 26 12.21 9.08 -9.39
C GLY A 26 13.65 9.34 -8.99
N ILE A 27 13.91 9.61 -7.71
CA ILE A 27 15.24 9.70 -7.12
C ILE A 27 16.01 8.37 -7.25
N PHE A 28 15.29 7.24 -7.33
CA PHE A 28 15.88 5.92 -7.50
C PHE A 28 16.03 5.47 -8.96
N GLY A 29 15.63 6.30 -9.94
CA GLY A 29 15.87 6.08 -11.36
C GLY A 29 17.15 6.77 -11.86
N ASP A 30 17.72 6.27 -12.97
CA ASP A 30 18.96 6.77 -13.59
C ASP A 30 18.85 8.17 -14.25
N SER A 31 17.77 8.92 -14.06
CA SER A 31 17.53 10.20 -14.73
C SER A 31 16.97 11.26 -13.79
N VAL A 32 17.72 12.36 -13.65
CA VAL A 32 17.43 13.57 -12.86
C VAL A 32 16.20 14.35 -13.37
N ASP A 33 15.57 13.89 -14.45
CA ASP A 33 14.28 14.37 -14.96
C ASP A 33 13.30 13.20 -15.00
N LEU A 34 12.60 12.94 -13.90
CA LEU A 34 11.50 11.97 -13.93
C LEU A 34 10.40 12.50 -14.86
N VAL A 35 10.31 11.93 -16.05
CA VAL A 35 9.19 12.17 -16.97
C VAL A 35 8.02 11.32 -16.47
N TYR A 36 7.22 11.89 -15.56
CA TYR A 36 5.95 11.30 -15.15
C TYR A 36 4.83 11.73 -16.11
N ASP A 37 4.10 10.76 -16.63
CA ASP A 37 2.91 10.94 -17.47
C ASP A 37 1.76 10.10 -16.89
N ALA A 38 0.61 10.72 -16.67
CA ALA A 38 -0.59 10.07 -16.14
C ALA A 38 -1.28 9.17 -17.19
N GLN A 39 -0.93 9.30 -18.48
CA GLN A 39 -1.45 8.47 -19.58
C GLN A 39 -2.99 8.52 -19.70
N LEU A 40 -3.53 9.74 -19.72
CA LEU A 40 -4.98 10.02 -19.75
C LEU A 40 -5.44 10.64 -21.09
N ASP A 41 -4.74 10.33 -22.18
CA ASP A 41 -5.01 10.86 -23.53
C ASP A 41 -6.44 10.56 -24.02
N GLN A 42 -6.99 9.40 -23.63
CA GLN A 42 -8.36 8.99 -23.94
C GLN A 42 -9.42 9.94 -23.37
N TRP A 43 -9.05 10.68 -22.31
CA TRP A 43 -9.88 11.71 -21.69
C TRP A 43 -9.51 13.13 -22.15
N GLY A 44 -8.60 13.26 -23.12
CA GLY A 44 -8.09 14.53 -23.61
C GLY A 44 -7.14 15.24 -22.63
N ILE A 45 -6.63 14.53 -21.62
CA ILE A 45 -5.65 15.07 -20.66
C ILE A 45 -4.27 14.74 -21.20
N THR A 46 -3.59 15.77 -21.71
CA THR A 46 -2.25 15.62 -22.28
C THR A 46 -1.18 15.48 -21.21
N THR A 47 -0.03 14.94 -21.61
CA THR A 47 1.20 14.82 -20.80
C THR A 47 1.60 16.14 -20.14
N LYS A 48 2.50 16.05 -19.15
CA LYS A 48 3.15 17.21 -18.54
C LYS A 48 3.78 18.10 -19.61
N GLN A 49 3.61 19.42 -19.48
CA GLN A 49 4.25 20.41 -20.37
C GLN A 49 5.65 20.80 -19.87
N ASP A 50 6.50 21.32 -20.76
CA ASP A 50 7.89 21.69 -20.46
C ASP A 50 7.99 22.79 -19.39
N ASP A 51 7.05 23.73 -19.38
CA ASP A 51 6.98 24.87 -18.46
C ASP A 51 6.17 24.59 -17.17
N GLU A 52 5.62 23.39 -17.05
CA GLU A 52 4.81 22.96 -15.91
C GLU A 52 5.69 22.27 -14.85
N THR A 53 5.45 22.51 -13.56
CA THR A 53 6.04 21.66 -12.50
C THR A 53 5.26 20.36 -12.36
N LEU A 54 5.81 19.34 -11.68
CA LEU A 54 5.06 18.11 -11.41
C LEU A 54 3.77 18.38 -10.62
N GLN A 55 3.81 19.28 -9.64
CA GLN A 55 2.61 19.68 -8.88
C GLN A 55 1.56 20.30 -9.80
N GLN A 56 1.94 21.27 -10.63
CA GLN A 56 1.01 21.94 -11.56
C GLN A 56 0.39 20.95 -12.54
N TYR A 57 1.18 19.96 -12.97
CA TYR A 57 0.69 18.88 -13.83
C TYR A 57 -0.38 18.04 -13.13
N LEU A 58 -0.12 17.60 -11.90
CA LEU A 58 -1.09 16.82 -11.15
C LEU A 58 -2.33 17.65 -10.80
N ASP A 59 -2.18 18.93 -10.45
CA ASP A 59 -3.31 19.83 -10.23
C ASP A 59 -4.20 19.93 -11.47
N ARG A 60 -3.60 20.06 -12.67
CA ARG A 60 -4.32 20.05 -13.94
C ARG A 60 -5.02 18.72 -14.18
N VAL A 61 -4.35 17.59 -13.96
CA VAL A 61 -4.93 16.25 -14.10
C VAL A 61 -6.15 16.10 -13.18
N PHE A 62 -5.99 16.38 -11.88
CA PHE A 62 -7.06 16.24 -10.88
C PHE A 62 -8.16 17.30 -10.99
N SER A 63 -7.97 18.37 -11.77
CA SER A 63 -9.03 19.34 -12.10
C SER A 63 -10.04 18.84 -13.14
N SER A 64 -9.74 17.70 -13.79
CA SER A 64 -10.63 17.09 -14.76
C SER A 64 -11.88 16.50 -14.11
N SER A 65 -13.02 16.62 -14.81
CA SER A 65 -14.31 16.06 -14.36
C SER A 65 -14.33 14.54 -14.25
N ILE A 66 -13.30 13.83 -14.73
CA ILE A 66 -13.16 12.38 -14.51
C ILE A 66 -12.93 12.02 -13.04
N PHE A 67 -12.54 12.99 -12.21
CA PHE A 67 -12.37 12.80 -10.76
C PHE A 67 -13.58 13.27 -9.94
N ASP A 68 -14.66 13.71 -10.61
CA ASP A 68 -15.91 14.05 -9.92
C ASP A 68 -16.57 12.79 -9.34
N SER A 69 -17.21 12.92 -8.17
CA SER A 69 -17.84 11.80 -7.43
C SER A 69 -18.82 10.91 -8.21
N GLY A 70 -19.37 11.39 -9.32
CA GLY A 70 -20.30 10.62 -10.17
C GLY A 70 -19.62 9.81 -11.27
N PHE A 71 -18.33 10.01 -11.51
CA PHE A 71 -17.59 9.35 -12.57
C PHE A 71 -16.92 8.08 -12.03
N LYS A 72 -17.13 6.95 -12.73
CA LYS A 72 -16.68 5.62 -12.28
C LYS A 72 -15.56 5.02 -13.13
N ASP A 73 -15.31 5.54 -14.32
CA ASP A 73 -14.29 5.01 -15.24
C ASP A 73 -12.90 5.58 -14.93
N VAL A 74 -12.51 5.50 -13.66
CA VAL A 74 -11.30 6.07 -13.09
C VAL A 74 -10.77 5.19 -11.96
N SER A 75 -9.45 5.12 -11.80
CA SER A 75 -8.81 4.24 -10.82
C SER A 75 -9.28 4.47 -9.38
N ILE A 76 -9.58 5.71 -8.98
CA ILE A 76 -10.07 6.02 -7.63
C ILE A 76 -11.40 5.29 -7.35
N TRP A 77 -12.28 5.16 -8.35
CA TRP A 77 -13.49 4.37 -8.20
C TRP A 77 -13.17 2.89 -8.04
N SER A 78 -12.43 2.29 -8.97
CA SER A 78 -12.03 0.87 -8.92
C SER A 78 -11.27 0.50 -7.64
N LEU A 79 -10.46 1.43 -7.11
CA LEU A 79 -9.72 1.27 -5.87
C LEU A 79 -10.58 1.44 -4.62
N SER A 80 -11.77 2.05 -4.69
CA SER A 80 -12.68 2.16 -3.53
C SER A 80 -13.24 0.80 -3.11
N VAL A 81 -13.69 0.64 -1.87
CA VAL A 81 -14.31 -0.62 -1.43
C VAL A 81 -15.58 -0.92 -2.24
N ALA A 82 -16.36 0.11 -2.58
CA ALA A 82 -17.56 -0.05 -3.38
C ALA A 82 -17.26 -0.45 -4.84
N GLY A 83 -16.30 0.21 -5.49
CA GLY A 83 -15.91 -0.09 -6.87
C GLY A 83 -15.25 -1.45 -7.02
N ALA A 84 -14.30 -1.82 -6.14
CA ALA A 84 -13.69 -3.14 -6.15
C ALA A 84 -14.74 -4.26 -5.97
N LYS A 85 -15.74 -4.03 -5.11
CA LYS A 85 -16.87 -4.96 -4.94
C LYS A 85 -17.76 -5.03 -6.19
N GLU A 86 -18.05 -3.89 -6.83
CA GLU A 86 -18.81 -3.85 -8.08
C GLU A 86 -18.07 -4.62 -9.19
N GLU A 87 -16.77 -4.40 -9.35
CA GLU A 87 -15.94 -5.07 -10.36
C GLU A 87 -15.84 -6.58 -10.13
N SER A 88 -15.73 -7.01 -8.87
CA SER A 88 -15.72 -8.43 -8.50
C SER A 88 -17.02 -9.18 -8.84
N THR A 89 -18.08 -8.50 -9.28
CA THR A 89 -19.32 -9.16 -9.75
C THR A 89 -19.24 -9.68 -11.18
N TRP A 90 -18.25 -9.23 -11.95
CA TRP A 90 -18.08 -9.61 -13.36
C TRP A 90 -16.64 -9.98 -13.73
N VAL A 91 -15.64 -9.53 -12.97
CA VAL A 91 -14.27 -10.04 -13.06
C VAL A 91 -14.18 -11.31 -12.22
N GLU A 92 -14.25 -12.46 -12.90
CA GLU A 92 -14.33 -13.76 -12.25
C GLU A 92 -12.94 -14.42 -12.09
N THR A 93 -12.76 -15.15 -10.98
CA THR A 93 -11.67 -16.11 -10.83
C THR A 93 -11.88 -17.28 -11.80
N LEU A 94 -10.98 -17.45 -12.77
CA LEU A 94 -11.11 -18.45 -13.83
C LEU A 94 -10.60 -19.82 -13.37
N SER A 95 -11.38 -20.88 -13.65
CA SER A 95 -11.10 -22.24 -13.16
C SER A 95 -9.81 -22.88 -13.68
N ASP A 96 -9.21 -22.32 -14.73
CA ASP A 96 -8.02 -22.82 -15.42
C ASP A 96 -6.78 -21.92 -15.24
N ILE A 97 -6.82 -20.98 -14.30
CA ILE A 97 -5.71 -20.08 -13.96
C ILE A 97 -5.26 -20.32 -12.50
N TYR A 98 -3.96 -20.27 -12.26
CA TYR A 98 -3.40 -20.24 -10.91
C TYR A 98 -3.30 -18.79 -10.42
N TYR A 99 -3.84 -18.52 -9.22
CA TYR A 99 -3.78 -17.20 -8.58
C TYR A 99 -2.98 -17.31 -7.29
N TYR A 100 -2.12 -16.31 -7.03
CA TYR A 100 -1.36 -16.18 -5.79
C TYR A 100 -1.50 -14.77 -5.26
N SER A 101 -1.60 -14.62 -3.95
CA SER A 101 -1.72 -13.33 -3.29
C SER A 101 -0.75 -13.19 -2.14
N TYR A 102 0.00 -12.09 -2.14
CA TYR A 102 0.84 -11.69 -1.02
C TYR A 102 0.18 -10.49 -0.35
N ALA A 103 -0.07 -10.59 0.95
CA ALA A 103 -0.50 -9.46 1.76
C ALA A 103 0.71 -8.83 2.45
N THR A 104 0.79 -7.51 2.42
CA THR A 104 1.78 -6.67 3.11
C THR A 104 1.15 -5.99 4.32
N GLU A 105 1.93 -5.83 5.38
CA GLU A 105 1.56 -5.07 6.56
C GLU A 105 2.82 -4.40 7.11
N ASP A 106 2.75 -3.09 7.33
CA ASP A 106 3.80 -2.36 8.04
C ASP A 106 3.25 -1.46 9.12
N THR A 107 2.25 -1.99 9.82
CA THR A 107 1.62 -1.33 10.95
C THR A 107 1.63 -2.22 12.18
N SER A 108 1.42 -1.61 13.33
CA SER A 108 1.19 -2.32 14.59
C SER A 108 -0.11 -1.87 15.23
N SER A 109 -0.90 -2.83 15.70
CA SER A 109 -2.15 -2.57 16.42
C SER A 109 -1.87 -1.88 17.76
N THR A 110 -2.66 -0.85 18.06
CA THR A 110 -2.57 -0.06 19.28
C THR A 110 -3.94 0.54 19.61
N TYR A 111 -4.00 1.43 20.59
CA TYR A 111 -5.22 2.06 21.06
C TYR A 111 -5.09 3.59 21.10
N ASN A 112 -6.13 4.29 20.67
CA ASN A 112 -6.21 5.74 20.83
C ASN A 112 -6.52 6.12 22.29
N LEU A 113 -6.58 7.43 22.58
CA LEU A 113 -6.90 7.93 23.93
C LEU A 113 -8.28 7.49 24.46
N LYS A 114 -9.20 7.11 23.58
CA LYS A 114 -10.53 6.57 23.93
C LYS A 114 -10.53 5.04 24.07
N LEU A 115 -9.35 4.39 24.10
CA LEU A 115 -9.16 2.94 24.16
C LEU A 115 -9.79 2.19 22.97
N GLN A 116 -9.91 2.84 21.82
CA GLN A 116 -10.39 2.21 20.58
C GLN A 116 -9.20 1.68 19.78
N LYS A 117 -9.35 0.48 19.20
CA LYS A 117 -8.33 -0.11 18.31
C LYS A 117 -8.06 0.82 17.13
N ILE A 118 -6.77 1.01 16.84
CA ILE A 118 -6.19 1.69 15.69
C ILE A 118 -4.90 0.96 15.28
N SER A 119 -4.37 1.26 14.09
CA SER A 119 -3.07 0.78 13.64
C SER A 119 -2.16 1.97 13.35
N TYR A 120 -0.93 1.94 13.85
CA TYR A 120 0.09 2.96 13.53
C TYR A 120 1.19 2.38 12.64
N PRO A 121 1.76 3.18 11.73
CA PRO A 121 2.86 2.76 10.88
C PRO A 121 4.10 2.44 11.70
N ASN A 122 4.91 1.52 11.20
CA ASN A 122 6.28 1.35 11.65
C ASN A 122 7.17 2.39 10.97
N VAL A 123 7.38 3.52 11.65
CA VAL A 123 8.13 4.68 11.15
C VAL A 123 9.61 4.39 10.79
N LEU A 124 10.14 3.22 11.14
CA LEU A 124 11.51 2.83 10.80
C LEU A 124 11.60 2.09 9.46
N THR A 125 10.55 1.36 9.09
CA THR A 125 10.53 0.53 7.87
C THR A 125 9.62 1.09 6.79
N MET A 126 8.58 1.83 7.18
CA MET A 126 7.66 2.47 6.26
C MET A 126 8.26 3.75 5.67
N LEU A 127 8.12 3.93 4.37
CA LEU A 127 8.46 5.18 3.70
C LEU A 127 7.63 6.34 4.27
N LEU A 128 8.31 7.44 4.60
CA LEU A 128 7.73 8.59 5.29
C LEU A 128 6.50 9.21 4.59
N PRO A 129 6.42 9.31 3.24
CA PRO A 129 5.18 9.74 2.58
C PRO A 129 3.99 8.80 2.82
N LEU A 130 4.24 7.51 3.03
CA LEU A 130 3.21 6.51 3.29
C LEU A 130 2.74 6.50 4.75
N ASP A 131 3.54 6.99 5.71
CA ASP A 131 3.13 7.08 7.12
C ASP A 131 1.81 7.84 7.29
N VAL A 132 1.66 8.95 6.56
CA VAL A 132 0.48 9.82 6.62
C VAL A 132 -0.78 9.08 6.18
N LEU A 133 -0.65 8.40 5.04
CA LEU A 133 -1.71 7.58 4.48
C LEU A 133 -2.00 6.43 5.45
N SER A 134 -0.96 5.75 5.95
CA SER A 134 -1.07 4.67 6.93
C SER A 134 -1.85 5.06 8.17
N ILE A 135 -1.58 6.24 8.74
CA ILE A 135 -2.31 6.76 9.89
C ILE A 135 -3.78 6.95 9.54
N PHE A 136 -4.10 7.48 8.35
CA PHE A 136 -5.49 7.60 7.90
C PHE A 136 -6.18 6.22 7.78
N LEU A 137 -5.56 5.26 7.08
CA LEU A 137 -6.10 3.90 6.92
C LEU A 137 -6.26 3.18 8.28
N GLY A 138 -5.29 3.34 9.18
CA GLY A 138 -5.26 2.74 10.51
C GLY A 138 -6.12 3.45 11.55
N SER A 139 -6.69 4.62 11.20
CA SER A 139 -7.58 5.40 12.05
C SER A 139 -8.95 4.75 12.24
N ARG A 140 -9.87 5.51 12.84
CA ARG A 140 -11.28 5.12 12.99
C ARG A 140 -12.13 5.38 11.75
N TYR A 141 -11.57 5.90 10.66
CA TYR A 141 -12.32 6.21 9.44
C TYR A 141 -13.11 5.01 8.90
N ALA A 142 -12.43 3.88 8.66
CA ALA A 142 -13.07 2.67 8.15
C ALA A 142 -14.22 2.15 9.04
N PRO A 143 -14.04 1.97 10.36
CA PRO A 143 -15.12 1.47 11.21
C PRO A 143 -16.21 2.49 11.53
N ASP A 144 -15.86 3.77 11.74
CA ASP A 144 -16.84 4.77 12.23
C ASP A 144 -17.57 5.46 11.07
N THR A 145 -16.97 5.54 9.87
CA THR A 145 -17.56 6.23 8.70
C THR A 145 -18.10 5.25 7.66
N LEU A 146 -17.33 4.19 7.34
CA LEU A 146 -17.73 3.20 6.33
C LEU A 146 -18.47 1.99 6.93
N GLY A 147 -18.52 1.86 8.26
CA GLY A 147 -19.13 0.72 8.94
C GLY A 147 -18.40 -0.60 8.74
N LEU A 148 -17.11 -0.55 8.37
CA LEU A 148 -16.27 -1.73 8.19
C LEU A 148 -15.73 -2.26 9.54
N SER A 149 -15.24 -3.50 9.58
CA SER A 149 -14.63 -4.02 10.81
C SER A 149 -13.30 -3.30 11.13
N THR A 150 -12.85 -3.42 12.38
CA THR A 150 -11.52 -2.94 12.78
C THR A 150 -10.36 -3.77 12.21
N ASP A 151 -10.66 -4.80 11.42
CA ASP A 151 -9.65 -5.58 10.68
C ASP A 151 -9.25 -4.90 9.37
N TRP A 152 -9.94 -3.82 9.00
CA TRP A 152 -9.51 -2.92 7.92
C TRP A 152 -8.42 -1.93 8.35
N GLN A 153 -8.06 -1.85 9.63
CA GLN A 153 -7.07 -0.88 10.11
C GLN A 153 -5.61 -1.25 9.80
N PRO A 154 -5.18 -2.53 9.92
CA PRO A 154 -3.87 -2.97 9.44
C PRO A 154 -3.67 -2.64 7.96
N ASN A 155 -2.50 -2.07 7.63
CA ASN A 155 -2.18 -1.62 6.29
C ASN A 155 -0.67 -1.57 6.02
N ASP A 156 -0.30 -1.32 4.77
CA ASP A 156 1.08 -1.16 4.29
C ASP A 156 1.39 0.31 3.88
N GLY A 157 0.58 1.25 4.34
CA GLY A 157 0.68 2.66 3.98
C GLY A 157 -0.05 3.08 2.72
N ALA A 158 -0.58 2.16 1.92
CA ALA A 158 -1.48 2.51 0.82
C ALA A 158 -2.75 1.67 0.81
N VAL A 159 -2.67 0.39 1.17
CA VAL A 159 -3.76 -0.58 1.09
C VAL A 159 -3.98 -1.29 2.43
N ASN A 160 -5.26 -1.51 2.78
CA ASN A 160 -5.63 -2.28 3.97
C ASN A 160 -5.23 -3.76 3.77
N THR A 161 -4.52 -4.37 4.72
CA THR A 161 -3.96 -5.73 4.58
C THR A 161 -5.04 -6.79 4.31
N ILE A 162 -6.23 -6.65 4.92
CA ILE A 162 -7.36 -7.56 4.70
C ILE A 162 -7.82 -7.61 3.24
N SER A 163 -7.59 -6.53 2.47
CA SER A 163 -8.03 -6.38 1.09
C SER A 163 -7.07 -6.98 0.06
N MET A 164 -5.96 -7.59 0.49
CA MET A 164 -4.89 -8.05 -0.42
C MET A 164 -4.95 -9.55 -0.74
N ASN A 165 -5.75 -10.32 0.00
CA ASN A 165 -5.73 -11.78 -0.10
C ASN A 165 -6.46 -12.33 -1.32
N GLN A 166 -7.54 -11.68 -1.76
CA GLN A 166 -8.33 -12.12 -2.90
C GLN A 166 -9.32 -11.03 -3.33
N ASP A 167 -9.99 -11.28 -4.45
CA ASP A 167 -11.20 -10.54 -4.83
C ASP A 167 -12.40 -10.83 -3.88
N TYR A 168 -13.55 -10.21 -4.16
CA TYR A 168 -14.73 -10.32 -3.29
C TYR A 168 -15.46 -11.68 -3.33
N VAL A 169 -15.25 -12.51 -4.35
CA VAL A 169 -16.07 -13.70 -4.65
C VAL A 169 -15.28 -15.01 -4.78
N GLY A 170 -13.99 -14.92 -5.07
CA GLY A 170 -13.09 -16.04 -5.29
C GLY A 170 -12.88 -16.87 -4.02
N ASP A 171 -12.52 -18.13 -4.23
CA ASP A 171 -12.18 -19.04 -3.15
C ASP A 171 -10.73 -18.81 -2.69
N LEU A 172 -10.54 -18.64 -1.38
CA LEU A 172 -9.23 -18.55 -0.74
C LEU A 172 -8.79 -19.93 -0.24
N VAL A 173 -7.54 -20.29 -0.51
CA VAL A 173 -6.87 -21.42 0.14
C VAL A 173 -5.51 -20.98 0.65
N GLU A 174 -5.15 -21.40 1.87
CA GLU A 174 -3.80 -21.19 2.39
C GLU A 174 -2.81 -22.01 1.54
N PHE A 175 -1.75 -21.37 1.06
CA PHE A 175 -0.72 -22.05 0.30
C PHE A 175 0.18 -22.88 1.24
N ASP A 176 -0.07 -24.19 1.28
CA ASP A 176 0.71 -25.15 2.09
C ASP A 176 1.87 -25.80 1.31
N GLY A 177 2.15 -25.27 0.12
CA GLY A 177 3.06 -25.86 -0.85
C GLY A 177 2.37 -26.60 -1.99
N VAL A 178 1.04 -26.72 -1.99
CA VAL A 178 0.27 -27.20 -3.14
C VAL A 178 -0.42 -26.02 -3.81
N SER A 179 -0.20 -25.86 -5.12
CA SER A 179 -0.90 -24.82 -5.90
C SER A 179 -2.26 -25.36 -6.34
N GLU A 180 -3.34 -24.70 -5.92
CA GLU A 180 -4.71 -24.99 -6.35
C GLU A 180 -5.09 -24.09 -7.53
N ILE A 181 -5.48 -24.72 -8.64
CA ILE A 181 -5.95 -24.02 -9.84
C ILE A 181 -7.38 -23.50 -9.63
N GLY A 182 -7.68 -22.32 -10.18
CA GLY A 182 -8.99 -21.69 -10.09
C GLY A 182 -9.30 -21.08 -8.72
N LYS A 183 -8.29 -20.90 -7.87
CA LYS A 183 -8.42 -20.34 -6.52
C LYS A 183 -7.27 -19.40 -6.20
N TRP A 184 -7.51 -18.50 -5.27
CA TRP A 184 -6.49 -17.64 -4.67
C TRP A 184 -5.67 -18.45 -3.66
N ASN A 185 -4.41 -18.70 -3.99
CA ASN A 185 -3.46 -19.33 -3.09
C ASN A 185 -2.84 -18.23 -2.22
N GLN A 186 -3.33 -18.13 -0.99
CA GLN A 186 -2.89 -17.15 -0.01
C GLN A 186 -1.48 -17.48 0.46
N MET A 187 -0.55 -16.60 0.12
CA MET A 187 0.84 -16.72 0.52
C MET A 187 1.02 -16.23 1.95
N THR A 188 2.12 -16.62 2.60
CA THR A 188 2.47 -16.09 3.91
C THR A 188 2.57 -14.57 3.85
N GLN A 189 1.91 -13.89 4.78
CA GLN A 189 1.92 -12.43 4.91
C GLN A 189 3.36 -11.91 5.06
N LEU A 190 3.65 -10.80 4.39
CA LEU A 190 4.92 -10.09 4.41
C LEU A 190 4.82 -8.94 5.41
N SER A 191 5.32 -9.15 6.63
CA SER A 191 5.22 -8.17 7.72
C SER A 191 6.47 -7.31 7.83
N GLY A 192 6.29 -6.04 8.18
CA GLY A 192 7.36 -5.04 8.20
C GLY A 192 7.71 -4.53 6.81
N LEU A 193 6.78 -4.59 5.86
CA LEU A 193 6.95 -4.11 4.49
C LEU A 193 5.82 -3.18 4.08
N ASP A 194 6.19 -1.95 3.75
CA ASP A 194 5.28 -1.00 3.15
C ASP A 194 4.98 -1.33 1.67
N HIS A 195 4.06 -0.56 1.11
CA HIS A 195 3.52 -0.75 -0.23
C HIS A 195 4.57 -0.72 -1.35
N LEU A 196 5.65 0.06 -1.20
CA LEU A 196 6.70 0.17 -2.21
C LEU A 196 7.88 -0.73 -1.90
N ALA A 197 8.09 -1.09 -0.63
CA ALA A 197 9.16 -1.98 -0.22
C ALA A 197 9.03 -3.34 -0.91
N VAL A 198 7.82 -3.89 -1.03
CA VAL A 198 7.57 -5.17 -1.72
C VAL A 198 7.92 -5.11 -3.21
N THR A 199 7.87 -3.93 -3.85
CA THR A 199 8.25 -3.76 -5.26
C THR A 199 9.75 -3.52 -5.46
N GLY A 200 10.54 -3.58 -4.37
CA GLY A 200 11.98 -3.34 -4.38
C GLY A 200 12.39 -1.92 -4.04
N VAL A 201 11.45 -1.03 -3.67
CA VAL A 201 11.79 0.31 -3.17
C VAL A 201 12.19 0.21 -1.69
N THR A 202 13.30 -0.47 -1.40
CA THR A 202 13.73 -0.78 -0.03
C THR A 202 15.23 -1.07 0.05
N LEU A 203 15.81 -0.93 1.23
CA LEU A 203 17.18 -1.39 1.51
C LEU A 203 17.30 -2.92 1.62
N LEU A 204 16.16 -3.62 1.74
CA LEU A 204 16.11 -5.04 2.01
C LEU A 204 16.27 -5.85 0.70
N TYR A 205 17.49 -6.31 0.43
CA TYR A 205 17.77 -7.17 -0.73
C TYR A 205 16.99 -8.49 -0.70
N GLN A 206 16.55 -8.93 0.48
CA GLN A 206 15.80 -10.17 0.68
C GLN A 206 14.50 -10.19 -0.12
N VAL A 207 13.95 -9.03 -0.48
CA VAL A 207 12.78 -8.93 -1.38
C VAL A 207 13.07 -9.62 -2.71
N LEU A 208 14.29 -9.51 -3.27
CA LEU A 208 14.66 -10.19 -4.52
C LEU A 208 14.54 -11.72 -4.39
N GLY A 209 14.85 -12.28 -3.23
CA GLY A 209 14.71 -13.72 -2.98
C GLY A 209 13.25 -14.20 -3.09
N ILE A 210 12.28 -13.34 -2.75
CA ILE A 210 10.86 -13.63 -2.94
C ILE A 210 10.52 -13.72 -4.42
N TYR A 211 10.99 -12.74 -5.22
CA TYR A 211 10.78 -12.74 -6.67
C TYR A 211 11.41 -13.98 -7.31
N GLU A 212 12.67 -14.30 -6.98
CA GLU A 212 13.34 -15.49 -7.52
C GLU A 212 12.59 -16.78 -7.17
N ALA A 213 12.21 -16.96 -5.90
CA ALA A 213 11.50 -18.15 -5.46
C ALA A 213 10.07 -18.24 -6.03
N HIS A 214 9.36 -17.12 -6.16
CA HIS A 214 8.04 -17.08 -6.78
C HIS A 214 8.14 -17.37 -8.28
N MET A 215 9.15 -16.86 -8.98
CA MET A 215 9.39 -17.19 -10.38
C MET A 215 9.70 -18.68 -10.59
N GLU A 216 10.45 -19.30 -9.68
CA GLU A 216 10.63 -20.75 -9.69
C GLU A 216 9.31 -21.51 -9.47
N LEU A 217 8.40 -20.99 -8.62
CA LEU A 217 7.06 -21.55 -8.42
C LEU A 217 6.26 -21.52 -9.71
N LEU A 218 6.18 -20.35 -10.34
CA LEU A 218 5.47 -20.16 -11.61
C LEU A 218 6.05 -21.06 -12.71
N TYR A 219 7.38 -21.18 -12.80
CA TYR A 219 8.04 -22.05 -13.76
C TYR A 219 7.77 -23.55 -13.51
N SER A 220 7.51 -23.93 -12.26
CA SER A 220 7.21 -25.31 -11.87
C SER A 220 5.76 -25.74 -12.14
N LEU A 221 4.88 -24.80 -12.51
CA LEU A 221 3.46 -25.09 -12.69
C LEU A 221 3.21 -26.09 -13.84
N PRO A 222 2.22 -26.97 -13.69
CA PRO A 222 1.94 -27.98 -14.70
C PRO A 222 1.38 -27.33 -15.97
N VAL A 223 1.92 -27.73 -17.12
CA VAL A 223 1.35 -27.39 -18.42
C VAL A 223 0.41 -28.52 -18.85
N GLY A 224 -0.90 -28.32 -18.64
CA GLY A 224 -1.94 -29.33 -18.96
C GLY A 224 -2.03 -30.50 -17.97
N SER A 225 -2.77 -31.55 -18.32
CA SER A 225 -3.13 -32.68 -17.43
C SER A 225 -1.99 -33.70 -17.15
N SER A 226 -0.72 -33.30 -17.28
CA SER A 226 0.41 -34.23 -17.39
C SER A 226 1.28 -34.32 -16.12
N SER A 227 1.16 -35.45 -15.43
CA SER A 227 2.17 -36.18 -14.62
C SER A 227 2.53 -35.69 -13.20
N SER A 228 2.00 -36.41 -12.20
CA SER A 228 1.94 -36.03 -10.78
C SER A 228 3.18 -36.31 -9.91
N ARG A 229 4.28 -36.89 -10.42
CA ARG A 229 5.41 -37.31 -9.56
C ARG A 229 6.64 -36.41 -9.63
N ARG A 230 6.98 -35.86 -10.79
CA ARG A 230 8.01 -34.81 -10.93
C ARG A 230 7.54 -33.47 -10.38
N LEU A 231 6.23 -33.19 -10.53
CA LEU A 231 5.57 -32.02 -9.96
C LEU A 231 5.70 -31.97 -8.44
N VAL A 232 5.39 -33.06 -7.72
CA VAL A 232 5.39 -33.08 -6.25
C VAL A 232 6.78 -32.79 -5.65
N THR A 233 7.85 -33.34 -6.24
CA THR A 233 9.22 -33.09 -5.75
C THR A 233 9.71 -31.68 -6.11
N ALA A 234 9.45 -31.22 -7.34
CA ALA A 234 9.78 -29.85 -7.74
C ALA A 234 9.05 -28.84 -6.84
N ASN A 235 7.77 -29.08 -6.58
CA ASN A 235 6.95 -28.25 -5.73
C ASN A 235 7.49 -28.19 -4.29
N SER A 236 7.85 -29.31 -3.67
CA SER A 236 8.42 -29.31 -2.31
C SER A 236 9.73 -28.50 -2.16
N THR A 237 10.61 -28.54 -3.16
CA THR A 237 11.87 -27.77 -3.14
C THR A 237 11.61 -26.29 -3.37
N VAL A 238 10.71 -25.96 -4.29
CA VAL A 238 10.35 -24.59 -4.60
C VAL A 238 9.58 -23.94 -3.44
N THR A 239 8.65 -24.65 -2.80
CA THR A 239 8.00 -24.22 -1.56
C THR A 239 9.01 -23.97 -0.46
N ALA A 240 10.00 -24.85 -0.28
CA ALA A 240 11.03 -24.66 0.74
C ALA A 240 11.88 -23.40 0.48
N LYS A 241 12.23 -23.13 -0.79
CA LYS A 241 12.93 -21.90 -1.17
C LYS A 241 12.09 -20.66 -0.90
N LEU A 242 10.81 -20.69 -1.25
CA LEU A 242 9.91 -19.57 -1.04
C LEU A 242 9.72 -19.28 0.46
N ASN A 243 9.46 -20.32 1.26
CA ASN A 243 9.36 -20.18 2.72
C ASN A 243 10.66 -19.66 3.32
N SER A 244 11.82 -20.11 2.82
CA SER A 244 13.12 -19.59 3.24
C SER A 244 13.29 -18.12 2.87
N ALA A 245 12.88 -17.70 1.67
CA ALA A 245 12.98 -16.32 1.23
C ALA A 245 12.07 -15.41 2.07
N ILE A 246 10.83 -15.83 2.33
CA ILE A 246 9.88 -15.11 3.21
C ILE A 246 10.45 -15.01 4.63
N ALA A 247 10.97 -16.11 5.18
CA ALA A 247 11.58 -16.09 6.50
C ALA A 247 12.81 -15.16 6.56
N SER A 248 13.66 -15.18 5.53
CA SER A 248 14.80 -14.26 5.43
C SER A 248 14.37 -12.80 5.38
N LEU A 249 13.33 -12.47 4.61
CA LEU A 249 12.80 -11.12 4.52
C LEU A 249 12.19 -10.67 5.86
N ASN A 250 11.34 -11.50 6.48
CA ASN A 250 10.73 -11.19 7.77
C ASN A 250 11.77 -11.07 8.90
N MET A 251 12.87 -11.84 8.85
CA MET A 251 13.99 -11.66 9.79
C MET A 251 14.71 -10.34 9.57
N ALA A 252 14.88 -9.92 8.31
CA ALA A 252 15.54 -8.66 7.98
C ALA A 252 14.69 -7.45 8.42
N THR A 253 13.37 -7.48 8.17
CA THR A 253 12.47 -6.42 8.67
C THR A 253 12.44 -6.37 10.20
N ALA A 254 12.35 -7.53 10.86
CA ALA A 254 12.34 -7.60 12.32
C ALA A 254 13.67 -7.20 12.99
N SER A 255 14.76 -7.11 12.23
CA SER A 255 16.06 -6.62 12.73
C SER A 255 16.14 -5.10 12.82
N ILE A 256 15.23 -4.36 12.16
CA ILE A 256 15.18 -2.91 12.19
C ILE A 256 14.26 -2.48 13.35
N GLN A 257 14.83 -2.27 14.54
CA GLN A 257 14.07 -1.92 15.75
C GLN A 257 14.37 -0.50 16.24
N THR A 258 15.50 0.05 15.83
CA THR A 258 16.01 1.35 16.26
C THR A 258 16.53 2.15 15.08
N GLN A 259 16.73 3.45 15.29
CA GLN A 259 17.40 4.31 14.32
C GLN A 259 18.85 3.85 14.04
N GLU A 260 19.55 3.31 15.04
CA GLU A 260 20.92 2.79 14.88
C GLU A 260 20.97 1.57 13.95
N ASP A 261 19.95 0.70 13.99
CA ASP A 261 19.83 -0.44 13.07
C ASP A 261 19.67 0.04 11.62
N LEU A 262 18.88 1.10 11.41
CA LEU A 262 18.67 1.71 10.09
C LEU A 262 19.94 2.43 9.60
N GLU A 263 20.63 3.14 10.48
CA GLU A 263 21.94 3.77 10.19
C GLU A 263 23.01 2.74 9.83
N THR A 264 22.98 1.56 10.46
CA THR A 264 23.90 0.45 10.11
C THR A 264 23.68 -0.04 8.67
N LEU A 265 22.44 -0.06 8.18
CA LEU A 265 22.14 -0.37 6.77
C LEU A 265 22.70 0.72 5.83
N TYR A 266 22.86 1.95 6.32
CA TYR A 266 23.40 3.07 5.55
C TYR A 266 24.93 3.07 5.46
N GLU A 267 25.64 2.51 6.43
CA GLU A 267 27.10 2.54 6.48
C GLU A 267 27.76 1.72 5.36
N ASN A 268 27.09 0.67 4.87
CA ASN A 268 27.62 -0.20 3.83
C ASN A 268 26.53 -0.52 2.80
N PRO A 269 26.16 0.44 1.94
CA PRO A 269 25.12 0.22 0.94
C PRO A 269 25.54 -0.91 0.00
N ILE A 270 24.66 -1.90 -0.14
CA ILE A 270 24.90 -3.11 -0.93
C ILE A 270 25.01 -2.84 -2.45
N ASN A 271 24.50 -1.70 -2.90
CA ASN A 271 24.53 -1.22 -4.29
C ASN A 271 24.24 0.29 -4.35
N THR A 272 24.37 0.89 -5.53
CA THR A 272 24.11 2.33 -5.77
C THR A 272 22.65 2.73 -5.48
N TYR A 273 21.70 1.80 -5.66
CA TYR A 273 20.31 2.03 -5.28
C TYR A 273 20.19 2.27 -3.77
N ALA A 274 20.79 1.40 -2.95
CA ALA A 274 20.79 1.55 -1.50
C ALA A 274 21.49 2.84 -1.09
N GLU A 275 22.63 3.18 -1.71
CA GLU A 275 23.33 4.44 -1.45
C GLU A 275 22.43 5.67 -1.70
N ASN A 276 21.71 5.70 -2.83
CA ASN A 276 20.74 6.75 -3.15
C ASN A 276 19.55 6.74 -2.18
N TYR A 277 19.08 5.56 -1.76
CA TYR A 277 18.04 5.41 -0.74
C TYR A 277 18.46 6.06 0.58
N CYS A 278 19.65 5.72 1.09
CA CYS A 278 20.20 6.30 2.32
C CYS A 278 20.33 7.84 2.23
N ALA A 279 20.84 8.34 1.11
CA ALA A 279 21.11 9.76 0.91
C ALA A 279 19.82 10.61 0.87
N ASN A 280 18.70 10.04 0.43
CA ASN A 280 17.48 10.79 0.14
C ASN A 280 16.35 10.56 1.15
N MET A 281 16.27 9.39 1.80
CA MET A 281 15.28 9.13 2.88
C MET A 281 15.46 10.06 4.09
N LEU A 282 16.68 10.54 4.34
CA LEU A 282 17.02 11.44 5.45
C LEU A 282 17.02 12.94 5.10
N ASN A 283 16.60 13.34 3.89
CA ASN A 283 16.51 14.76 3.57
C ASN A 283 15.36 15.41 4.37
N THR A 284 15.74 15.90 5.55
CA THR A 284 14.90 16.15 6.73
C THR A 284 13.86 17.24 6.50
N THR A 285 14.06 18.08 5.49
CA THR A 285 13.11 19.14 5.11
C THR A 285 11.83 18.57 4.51
N LEU A 286 11.94 17.60 3.58
CA LEU A 286 10.78 16.98 2.93
C LEU A 286 9.93 16.19 3.94
N VAL A 287 10.62 15.52 4.86
CA VAL A 287 10.02 14.71 5.94
C VAL A 287 9.27 15.57 6.94
N ASN A 288 9.86 16.68 7.39
CA ASN A 288 9.22 17.57 8.35
C ASN A 288 7.97 18.26 7.78
N ASP A 289 8.02 18.69 6.52
CA ASP A 289 6.87 19.29 5.85
C ASP A 289 5.75 18.26 5.61
N THR A 290 6.12 17.02 5.26
CA THR A 290 5.19 15.89 5.11
C THR A 290 4.51 15.54 6.44
N ILE A 291 5.27 15.39 7.53
CA ILE A 291 4.76 15.07 8.86
C ILE A 291 3.90 16.20 9.44
N ALA A 292 4.29 17.47 9.23
CA ALA A 292 3.50 18.62 9.66
C ALA A 292 2.13 18.65 8.94
N THR A 293 2.12 18.37 7.65
CA THR A 293 0.90 18.28 6.83
C THR A 293 0.05 17.08 7.26
N ALA A 294 0.68 15.93 7.50
CA ALA A 294 0.05 14.71 7.99
C ALA A 294 -0.69 14.92 9.31
N ASN A 295 -0.01 15.50 10.28
CA ASN A 295 -0.57 15.73 11.61
C ASN A 295 -1.76 16.70 11.54
N ALA A 296 -1.68 17.74 10.71
CA ALA A 296 -2.80 18.65 10.48
C ALA A 296 -4.01 17.93 9.85
N THR A 297 -3.78 17.03 8.88
CA THR A 297 -4.83 16.28 8.18
C THR A 297 -5.48 15.22 9.08
N VAL A 298 -4.68 14.50 9.87
CA VAL A 298 -5.17 13.53 10.85
C VAL A 298 -5.95 14.24 11.95
N GLU A 299 -5.47 15.38 12.47
CA GLU A 299 -6.23 16.19 13.43
C GLU A 299 -7.56 16.68 12.85
N ALA A 300 -7.58 17.12 11.58
CA ALA A 300 -8.81 17.55 10.92
C ALA A 300 -9.81 16.39 10.74
N ALA A 301 -9.35 15.21 10.30
CA ALA A 301 -10.17 14.03 10.07
C ALA A 301 -10.65 13.36 11.38
N THR A 302 -9.88 13.48 12.46
CA THR A 302 -10.24 12.89 13.77
C THR A 302 -11.06 13.83 14.66
N ASN A 303 -10.93 15.16 14.51
CA ASN A 303 -11.70 16.15 15.28
C ASN A 303 -13.03 16.58 14.65
N THR A 304 -13.30 16.28 13.37
CA THR A 304 -14.59 16.61 12.70
C THR A 304 -15.80 15.86 13.27
N SER A 305 -15.58 14.88 14.15
CA SER A 305 -16.66 14.20 14.91
C SER A 305 -17.02 14.86 16.25
N ILE A 306 -16.32 15.92 16.68
CA ILE A 306 -16.73 16.76 17.82
C ILE A 306 -17.56 17.93 17.30
N ASN A 307 -18.71 17.63 16.71
CA ASN A 307 -19.75 18.64 16.54
C ASN A 307 -20.41 18.84 17.92
N THR A 308 -19.81 19.66 18.78
CA THR A 308 -20.53 20.21 19.95
C THR A 308 -21.48 21.27 19.45
N ASP A 309 -22.54 20.84 18.78
CA ASP A 309 -23.74 21.64 18.65
C ASP A 309 -24.48 21.57 20.00
N VAL A 310 -23.99 22.33 20.97
CA VAL A 310 -24.73 22.69 22.17
C VAL A 310 -24.88 24.21 22.17
N SER A 311 -25.54 24.72 21.13
CA SER A 311 -26.24 25.99 21.22
C SER A 311 -27.73 25.69 21.14
N SER A 312 -28.39 25.55 22.30
CA SER A 312 -29.67 26.21 22.58
C SER A 312 -30.31 25.74 23.89
N THR A 313 -30.65 26.75 24.69
CA THR A 313 -31.77 26.80 25.64
C THR A 313 -31.67 26.04 26.97
N ARG A 314 -31.15 26.71 28.00
CA ARG A 314 -31.76 26.64 29.33
C ARG A 314 -32.31 28.01 29.72
N MET A 315 -33.61 28.17 29.52
CA MET A 315 -34.37 29.29 30.06
C MET A 315 -34.25 29.31 31.58
N LEU A 316 -33.89 30.47 32.11
CA LEU A 316 -34.24 30.91 33.45
C LEU A 316 -35.77 30.87 33.60
N ARG A 317 -36.27 30.18 34.63
CA ARG A 317 -37.45 30.58 35.45
C ARG A 317 -37.78 29.53 36.50
N GLY A 318 -38.00 29.99 37.73
CA GLY A 318 -38.83 29.35 38.75
C GLY A 318 -38.08 28.53 39.78
#